data_AF-A0A177WDW6-F1
#
_entry.id   AF-A0A177WDW6-F1
#
_cell.length_a   1.000
_cell.length_b   1.000
_cell.length_c   1.000
_cell.angle_alpha   90.00
_cell.angle_beta   90.00
_cell.angle_gamma   90.00
#
_symmetry.space_group_name_H-M   'P 1'
#
loop_
_entity.id
_entity.type
_entity.pdbx_description
1 polymer ?
#
loop_
_entity_poly.entity_id
_entity_poly.type
_entity_poly.pdbx_seq_one_letter_code
_entity_poly.pdbx_strand_id
1 'polypeptide(L)' 'MHMEGGKYELVIVLQPERTRSCGFGDILNRRTIDPCVVLQLGLRYPGQDKLVFENSYPP' A
#
# COMPACT_ATOMS: atom_id res chain seq x y z
N MET A 1 -9.09 17.32 -18.87
CA MET A 1 -9.24 16.26 -19.89
C MET A 1 -9.36 14.95 -19.14
N HIS A 2 -10.58 14.44 -18.92
CA HIS A 2 -10.78 13.15 -18.27
C HIS A 2 -10.34 12.07 -19.26
N MET A 3 -9.17 11.47 -19.03
CA MET A 3 -8.82 10.24 -19.73
C MET A 3 -9.66 9.12 -19.10
N GLU A 4 -10.81 8.83 -19.70
CA GLU A 4 -11.57 7.63 -19.39
C GLU A 4 -10.69 6.40 -19.65
N GLY A 5 -10.52 5.52 -18.67
CA GLY A 5 -9.81 4.23 -18.83
C GLY A 5 -8.60 3.99 -17.94
N GLY A 6 -8.30 4.84 -16.95
CA GLY A 6 -7.26 4.56 -15.96
C GLY A 6 -7.61 3.38 -15.03
N LYS A 7 -6.63 2.54 -14.69
CA LYS A 7 -6.75 1.45 -13.70
C LYS A 7 -5.93 1.77 -12.46
N TYR A 8 -6.51 1.60 -11.28
CA TYR A 8 -5.78 1.73 -10.03
C TYR A 8 -4.99 0.44 -9.74
N GLU A 9 -3.73 0.61 -9.32
CA GLU A 9 -2.83 -0.48 -8.92
C GLU A 9 -2.25 -0.18 -7.54
N LEU A 10 -2.12 -1.21 -6.70
CA LEU A 10 -1.47 -1.12 -5.40
C LEU A 10 -0.02 -1.57 -5.51
N VAL A 11 0.91 -0.70 -5.13
CA VAL A 11 2.34 -1.01 -5.06
C VAL A 11 2.73 -1.19 -3.61
N ILE A 12 3.48 -2.24 -3.31
CA ILE A 12 4.03 -2.45 -1.97
C ILE A 12 5.30 -1.60 -1.84
N VAL A 13 5.25 -0.61 -0.95
CA VAL A 13 6.37 0.30 -0.66
C VAL A 13 7.25 -0.26 0.45
N LEU A 14 6.63 -0.86 1.47
CA LEU A 14 7.33 -1.48 2.59
C LEU A 14 6.80 -2.88 2.84
N GLN A 15 7.70 -3.85 2.72
CA GLN A 15 7.42 -5.26 2.99
C GLN A 15 7.64 -5.57 4.47
N PRO A 16 6.83 -6.45 5.06
CA PRO A 16 7.09 -6.94 6.39
C PRO A 16 8.26 -7.92 6.38
N GLU A 17 9.11 -7.85 7.40
CA GLU A 17 10.30 -8.70 7.49
C GLU A 17 10.14 -9.77 8.56
N ARG A 18 9.37 -9.48 9.61
CA ARG A 18 9.18 -10.36 10.76
C ARG A 18 7.80 -10.24 11.38
N THR A 19 7.38 -11.31 12.02
CA THR A 19 6.15 -11.36 12.81
C THR A 19 6.37 -12.20 14.07
N ARG A 20 5.50 -12.02 15.07
CA ARG A 20 5.44 -12.89 16.25
C ARG A 20 3.98 -13.26 16.49
N SER A 21 3.68 -14.55 16.63
CA SER A 21 2.33 -15.07 16.90
C SER A 21 1.68 -14.34 18.08
N CYS A 22 0.39 -13.98 17.99
CA CYS A 22 -0.34 -13.34 19.10
C CYS A 22 -0.82 -14.36 20.17
N GLY A 23 -0.65 -15.66 19.94
CA GLY A 23 -1.28 -16.71 20.77
C GLY A 23 -2.81 -16.75 20.59
N PHE A 24 -3.50 -17.40 21.51
CA PHE A 24 -4.97 -17.59 21.46
C PHE A 24 -5.75 -16.67 22.42
N GLY A 25 -5.09 -15.70 23.06
CA GLY A 25 -5.71 -14.74 23.98
C GLY A 25 -6.22 -13.50 23.25
N ASP A 26 -7.33 -12.94 23.73
CA ASP A 26 -8.14 -12.05 22.89
C ASP A 26 -7.61 -10.64 22.66
N ILE A 27 -6.93 -9.97 23.62
CA ILE A 27 -6.64 -8.52 23.45
C ILE A 27 -5.23 -8.10 23.92
N LEU A 28 -4.74 -8.62 25.05
CA LEU A 28 -3.51 -8.10 25.69
C LEU A 28 -2.19 -8.49 25.00
N ASN A 29 -2.23 -9.40 24.02
CA ASN A 29 -1.04 -9.98 23.38
C ASN A 29 -1.00 -9.71 21.86
N ARG A 30 -1.46 -8.54 21.41
CA ARG A 30 -1.30 -8.13 20.02
C ARG A 30 0.15 -7.70 19.74
N ARG A 31 0.68 -8.20 18.63
CA ARG A 31 2.07 -7.99 18.20
C ARG A 31 2.02 -7.55 16.75
N THR A 32 2.36 -6.29 16.51
CA THR A 32 2.35 -5.73 15.16
C THR A 32 3.37 -6.45 14.28
N ILE A 33 3.01 -6.63 13.02
CA ILE A 33 3.94 -7.04 11.98
C ILE A 33 4.97 -5.92 11.80
N ASP A 34 6.25 -6.28 11.65
CA ASP A 34 7.33 -5.31 11.67
C ASP A 34 8.33 -5.53 10.51
N PRO A 35 8.66 -4.47 9.75
CA PRO A 35 7.95 -3.19 9.71
C PRO A 35 6.50 -3.37 9.24
N CYS A 36 5.66 -2.34 9.44
CA CYS A 36 4.29 -2.38 8.94
C CYS A 36 4.26 -2.39 7.40
N VAL A 37 3.22 -2.97 6.83
CA VAL A 37 3.01 -2.95 5.38
C VAL A 37 2.60 -1.54 4.96
N VAL A 38 3.34 -0.96 4.02
CA VAL A 38 2.96 0.31 3.38
C VAL A 38 2.61 0.02 1.92
N LEU A 39 1.38 0.38 1.53
CA LEU A 39 0.91 0.29 0.16
C LEU A 39 0.73 1.70 -0.39
N GLN A 40 1.09 1.91 -1.65
CA GLN A 40 0.83 3.13 -2.39
C GLN A 40 -0.13 2.85 -3.54
N LEU A 41 -1.19 3.64 -3.63
CA LEU A 41 -2.13 3.61 -4.74
C LEU A 41 -1.53 4.40 -5.91
N GLY A 42 -1.37 3.74 -7.05
CA GLY A 42 -1.00 4.37 -8.32
C GLY A 42 -2.11 4.24 -9.35
N LEU A 43 -2.12 5.13 -10.34
CA LEU A 43 -3.03 5.10 -11.48
C LEU A 43 -2.25 4.78 -12.77
N ARG A 44 -2.65 3.75 -13.49
CA ARG A 44 -2.11 3.38 -14.82
C ARG A 44 -3.08 3.76 -15.91
N TYR A 45 -2.63 4.56 -16.87
CA TYR A 45 -3.40 4.83 -18.09
C TYR A 45 -3.07 3.83 -19.20
N PRO A 46 -4.00 3.58 -20.15
CA PRO A 46 -3.75 2.74 -21.31
C PRO A 46 -2.53 3.21 -22.10
N GLY A 47 -1.63 2.28 -22.45
CA GLY A 47 -0.42 2.59 -23.21
C GLY A 47 0.72 3.22 -22.40
N GLN A 48 0.59 3.34 -21.07
CA GLN A 48 1.67 3.77 -20.19
C GLN A 48 2.26 2.61 -19.39
N ASP A 49 3.59 2.50 -19.41
CA ASP A 49 4.33 1.49 -18.65
C ASP A 49 4.53 1.90 -17.19
N LYS A 50 4.42 3.19 -16.88
CA LYS A 50 4.64 3.74 -15.54
C LYS A 50 3.33 4.10 -14.86
N LEU A 51 3.30 3.92 -13.54
CA LEU A 51 2.23 4.41 -12.68
C LEU A 51 2.39 5.90 -12.41
N VAL A 52 1.27 6.60 -12.37
CA VAL A 52 1.17 7.98 -11.86
C VAL A 52 0.75 7.90 -10.41
N PHE A 53 1.48 8.61 -9.55
CA PHE A 53 1.15 8.76 -8.14
C PHE A 53 0.73 10.22 -7.91
N GLU A 54 -0.46 10.45 -7.36
CA GLU A 54 -0.85 11.80 -6.94
C GLU A 54 0.01 12.21 -5.73
N ASN A 55 1.06 12.99 -5.98
CA ASN A 55 1.77 13.69 -4.92
C ASN A 55 0.97 14.95 -4.55
N SER A 56 -0.02 14.81 -3.68
CA SER A 56 -0.76 15.95 -3.13
C SER A 56 -0.91 15.81 -1.62
N TYR A 57 0.19 16.00 -0.90
CA TYR A 57 0.13 16.80 0.32
C TYR A 57 0.74 18.17 -0.03
N PRO A 58 -0.02 19.28 0.07
CA PRO A 58 0.60 20.61 0.05
C PRO A 58 1.53 20.75 1.27
N PRO A 59 2.55 21.63 1.20
CA PRO A 59 3.38 21.95 2.36
C PRO A 59 2.56 22.51 3.54
#